data_AF-A0A1I4UHN8-F1
#
_entry.id   AF-A0A1I4UHN8-F1
#
_cell.length_a   1.000
_cell.length_b   1.000
_cell.length_c   1.000
_cell.angle_alpha   90.00
_cell.angle_beta   90.00
_cell.angle_gamma   90.00
#
_symmetry.space_group_name_H-M   'P 1'
#
loop_
_entity.id
_entity.type
_entity.pdbx_description
1 polymer ?
#
loop_
_entity_poly.entity_id
_entity_poly.type
_entity_poly.pdbx_seq_one_letter_code
_entity_poly.pdbx_strand_id
1 'polypeptide(L)'
;MLEVLKGHKTIVDVAREHDLKQSEIQQWIDTFIEFGTQALKVNPKSMEAVYQKELKRHREKIGELVLQIDVLKKAEAILSEEESSCCE
;
A
#
# COMPACT_ATOMS: atom_id res chain seq x y z
N MET A 1 -16.27 14.07 -16.67
CA MET A 1 -16.31 12.66 -16.23
C MET A 1 -17.53 12.37 -15.34
N LEU A 2 -17.67 12.97 -14.15
CA LEU A 2 -18.86 12.75 -13.29
C LEU A 2 -20.20 13.09 -13.96
N GLU A 3 -20.25 14.14 -14.77
CA GLU A 3 -21.45 14.50 -15.55
C GLU A 3 -21.85 13.43 -16.57
N VAL A 4 -20.88 12.62 -17.05
CA VAL A 4 -21.17 11.46 -17.91
C VAL A 4 -21.78 10.33 -17.08
N LEU A 5 -21.21 10.05 -15.91
CA LEU A 5 -21.73 9.03 -14.98
C LEU A 5 -23.13 9.38 -14.45
N LYS A 6 -23.44 10.66 -14.28
CA LYS A 6 -24.78 11.16 -13.92
C LYS A 6 -25.76 11.20 -15.10
N GLY A 7 -25.29 10.98 -16.34
CA GLY A 7 -26.10 11.04 -17.55
C GLY A 7 -26.44 12.46 -18.04
N HIS A 8 -25.81 13.50 -17.49
CA HIS A 8 -26.04 14.90 -17.89
C HIS A 8 -25.31 15.31 -19.17
N LYS A 9 -24.16 14.67 -19.47
CA LYS A 9 -23.37 14.92 -20.67
C LYS A 9 -22.98 13.60 -21.33
N THR A 10 -22.87 13.56 -22.64
CA THR A 10 -22.35 12.37 -23.34
C THR A 10 -20.82 12.33 -23.28
N ILE A 11 -20.25 11.16 -23.56
CA ILE A 11 -18.79 11.02 -23.73
C ILE A 11 -18.28 11.95 -24.83
N VAL A 12 -19.04 12.14 -25.91
CA VAL A 12 -18.68 13.01 -27.04
C VAL A 12 -18.62 14.48 -26.61
N ASP A 13 -19.57 14.94 -25.79
CA ASP A 13 -19.61 16.32 -25.31
C ASP A 13 -18.38 16.63 -24.44
N VAL A 14 -18.08 15.73 -23.51
CA VAL A 14 -16.93 15.85 -22.60
C VAL A 14 -15.60 15.71 -23.34
N ALA A 15 -15.53 14.82 -24.35
CA ALA A 15 -14.35 14.69 -25.20
C ALA A 15 -14.04 15.99 -25.93
N ARG A 16 -15.07 16.65 -26.50
CA ARG A 16 -14.90 17.93 -27.22
C ARG A 16 -14.57 19.09 -26.29
N GLU A 17 -15.22 19.17 -25.14
CA GLU A 17 -15.01 20.26 -24.16
C GLU A 17 -13.60 20.26 -23.57
N HIS A 18 -13.01 19.07 -23.38
CA HIS A 18 -11.71 18.91 -22.74
C HIS A 18 -10.59 18.49 -23.70
N ASP A 19 -10.86 18.44 -25.01
CA ASP A 19 -9.92 17.97 -26.04
C ASP A 19 -9.29 16.59 -25.72
N LEU A 20 -10.15 15.67 -25.29
CA LEU A 20 -9.78 14.31 -24.90
C LEU A 20 -10.27 13.29 -25.93
N LYS A 21 -9.58 12.15 -26.04
CA LYS A 21 -10.11 11.04 -26.83
C LYS A 21 -11.28 10.40 -26.10
N GLN A 22 -12.33 10.06 -26.83
CA GLN A 22 -13.48 9.33 -26.27
C GLN A 22 -13.05 8.01 -25.62
N SER A 23 -12.02 7.35 -26.15
CA SER A 23 -11.44 6.13 -25.59
C SER A 23 -10.83 6.32 -24.19
N GLU A 24 -10.22 7.47 -23.92
CA GLU A 24 -9.63 7.77 -22.61
C GLU A 24 -10.73 7.97 -21.57
N ILE A 25 -11.79 8.71 -21.94
CA ILE A 25 -12.94 8.91 -21.06
C ILE A 25 -13.65 7.57 -20.79
N GLN A 26 -13.81 6.72 -21.82
CA GLN A 26 -14.40 5.39 -21.64
C GLN A 26 -13.55 4.54 -20.69
N GLN A 27 -12.23 4.51 -20.89
CA GLN A 27 -11.32 3.78 -20.01
C GLN A 27 -11.43 4.23 -18.55
N TRP A 28 -11.56 5.53 -18.31
CA TRP A 28 -11.74 6.06 -16.95
C TRP A 28 -13.09 5.66 -16.33
N ILE A 29 -14.16 5.63 -17.14
CA ILE A 29 -15.48 5.16 -16.69
C ILE A 29 -15.41 3.68 -16.30
N ASP A 30 -14.80 2.85 -17.14
CA ASP A 30 -14.65 1.41 -16.88
C ASP A 30 -13.84 1.18 -15.60
N THR A 31 -12.71 1.88 -15.46
CA THR A 31 -11.87 1.85 -14.25
C THR A 31 -12.69 2.27 -13.02
N PHE A 32 -13.43 3.37 -13.10
CA PHE A 32 -14.24 3.86 -11.98
C PHE A 32 -15.31 2.84 -11.56
N ILE A 33 -16.01 2.22 -12.52
CA ILE A 33 -17.04 1.21 -12.24
C ILE A 33 -16.42 -0.05 -11.63
N GLU A 34 -15.27 -0.49 -12.13
CA GLU A 34 -14.56 -1.66 -11.61
C GLU A 34 -14.17 -1.45 -10.14
N PHE A 35 -13.44 -0.37 -9.85
CA PHE A 35 -13.02 -0.02 -8.49
C PHE A 35 -14.21 0.26 -7.57
N GLY A 36 -15.23 0.97 -8.06
CA GLY A 36 -16.45 1.23 -7.30
C GLY A 36 -17.20 -0.06 -6.95
N THR A 37 -17.33 -0.97 -7.90
CA THR A 37 -17.97 -2.28 -7.67
C THR A 37 -17.18 -3.12 -6.68
N GLN A 38 -15.85 -3.12 -6.77
CA GLN A 38 -14.99 -3.81 -5.81
C GLN A 38 -15.12 -3.22 -4.41
N ALA A 39 -15.10 -1.89 -4.29
CA ALA A 39 -15.26 -1.19 -3.02
C ALA A 39 -16.63 -1.48 -2.37
N LEU A 40 -17.71 -1.56 -3.16
CA LEU A 40 -19.04 -1.92 -2.67
C LEU A 40 -19.15 -3.39 -2.24
N LYS A 41 -18.39 -4.30 -2.88
CA LYS A 41 -18.35 -5.71 -2.50
C LYS A 41 -17.59 -5.95 -1.20
N VAL A 42 -16.58 -5.14 -0.90
CA VAL A 42 -15.76 -5.31 0.30
C VAL A 42 -16.45 -4.64 1.50
N ASN A 43 -16.71 -5.41 2.56
CA ASN A 43 -17.15 -4.83 3.83
C ASN A 43 -16.01 -3.95 4.40
N PRO A 44 -16.19 -2.62 4.58
CA PRO A 44 -15.13 -1.72 5.03
C PRO A 44 -14.51 -2.15 6.37
N LYS A 45 -15.32 -2.71 7.28
CA LYS A 45 -14.84 -3.23 8.56
C LYS A 45 -13.92 -4.45 8.40
N SER A 46 -14.16 -5.26 7.37
CA SER A 46 -13.33 -6.42 7.03
C SER A 46 -11.99 -5.97 6.44
N MET A 47 -12.01 -4.98 5.55
CA MET A 47 -10.80 -4.43 4.93
C MET A 47 -9.87 -3.81 5.96
N GLU A 48 -10.39 -2.98 6.86
CA GLU A 48 -9.62 -2.41 7.97
C GLU A 48 -9.03 -3.51 8.86
N ALA A 49 -9.81 -4.54 9.20
CA ALA A 49 -9.32 -5.66 9.99
C ALA A 49 -8.17 -6.43 9.29
N VAL A 50 -8.24 -6.60 7.97
CA VAL A 50 -7.17 -7.21 7.18
C VAL A 50 -5.92 -6.33 7.21
N TYR A 51 -6.04 -5.02 6.99
CA TYR A 51 -4.90 -4.11 7.05
C TYR A 51 -4.28 -4.05 8.43
N GLN A 52 -5.08 -3.99 9.50
CA GLN A 52 -4.57 -4.02 10.88
C GLN A 52 -3.84 -5.33 11.19
N LYS A 53 -4.35 -6.47 10.69
CA LYS A 53 -3.69 -7.77 10.84
C LYS A 53 -2.35 -7.82 10.12
N GLU A 54 -2.28 -7.34 8.88
CA GLU A 54 -1.02 -7.25 8.15
C GLU A 54 -0.06 -6.29 8.85
N LEU A 55 -0.52 -5.12 9.29
CA LEU A 55 0.30 -4.14 10.00
C LEU A 55 0.88 -4.72 11.29
N LYS A 56 0.08 -5.50 12.04
CA LYS A 56 0.55 -6.22 13.24
C LYS A 56 1.64 -7.23 12.89
N ARG A 57 1.43 -8.07 11.87
CA ARG A 57 2.41 -9.05 11.40
C ARG A 57 3.74 -8.39 11.00
N HIS A 58 3.68 -7.26 10.28
CA HIS A 58 4.88 -6.53 9.87
C HIS A 58 5.63 -5.98 11.09
N ARG A 59 4.92 -5.40 12.07
CA ARG A 59 5.51 -4.90 13.31
C ARG A 59 6.18 -6.01 14.13
N GLU A 60 5.52 -7.17 14.25
CA GLU A 60 6.09 -8.34 14.93
C GLU A 60 7.39 -8.79 14.26
N LYS A 61 7.42 -8.87 12.92
CA LYS A 61 8.64 -9.26 12.21
C LYS A 61 9.76 -8.24 12.36
N ILE A 62 9.45 -6.95 12.33
CA ILE A 62 10.42 -5.89 12.60
C ILE A 62 10.99 -6.05 14.01
N GLY A 63 10.14 -6.27 15.02
CA GLY A 63 10.59 -6.49 16.39
C GLY A 63 11.52 -7.69 16.54
N GLU A 64 11.18 -8.82 15.89
CA GLU A 64 12.03 -10.01 15.87
C GLU A 64 13.42 -9.72 15.25
N LEU A 65 13.46 -9.00 14.13
CA LEU A 65 14.71 -8.65 13.46
C LEU A 65 15.56 -7.67 14.29
N VAL A 66 14.93 -6.70 14.95
CA VAL A 66 15.62 -5.77 15.86
C VAL A 66 16.29 -6.55 17.00
N LEU A 67 15.59 -7.50 17.61
CA LEU A 67 16.16 -8.34 18.66
C LEU A 67 17.35 -9.18 18.16
N GLN A 68 17.27 -9.73 16.94
CA GLN A 68 18.40 -10.45 16.35
C GLN A 68 19.61 -9.54 16.14
N ILE A 69 19.39 -8.31 15.66
CA ILE A 69 20.46 -7.31 15.49
C ILE A 69 21.10 -6.98 16.84
N ASP A 70 20.31 -6.78 17.90
CA ASP A 70 20.83 -6.45 19.22
C ASP A 70 21.67 -7.59 19.81
N VAL A 71 21.24 -8.85 19.63
CA VAL A 71 22.01 -10.03 20.03
C VAL A 71 23.34 -10.09 19.28
N LEU A 72 23.33 -9.91 17.96
CA LEU A 72 24.55 -9.94 17.14
C LEU A 72 25.53 -8.84 17.55
N LYS A 73 25.06 -7.61 17.74
CA LYS A 73 25.90 -6.50 18.22
C LYS A 73 26.51 -6.78 19.59
N LYS A 74 25.75 -7.39 20.50
CA LYS A 74 26.25 -7.73 21.83
C LYS A 74 27.29 -8.85 21.78
N ALA A 75 27.10 -9.85 20.90
CA ALA A 75 28.09 -10.89 20.67
C ALA A 75 29.39 -10.32 20.09
N GLU A 76 29.29 -9.43 19.11
CA GLU A 76 30.44 -8.73 18.52
C GLU A 76 31.23 -7.92 19.57
N ALA A 77 30.51 -7.18 20.44
CA ALA A 77 31.14 -6.43 21.52
C ALA A 77 31.92 -7.33 22.48
N ILE A 78 31.34 -8.46 22.91
CA ILE A 78 32.02 -9.43 23.80
C ILE A 78 33.28 -9.98 23.13
N LEU A 79 33.20 -10.38 21.87
CA LEU A 79 34.36 -10.89 21.13
C LEU A 79 35.47 -9.83 21.00
N SER A 80 35.11 -8.57 20.76
CA SER A 80 36.09 -7.48 20.69
C SER A 80 36.78 -7.17 22.03
N GLU A 81 36.07 -7.36 23.15
CA GLU A 81 36.63 -7.23 24.50
C GLU A 81 37.59 -8.40 24.82
N GLU A 82 37.25 -9.62 24.42
CA GLU A 82 38.10 -10.81 24.57
C GLU A 82 39.41 -10.71 23.77
N GLU A 83 39.35 -10.23 22.52
CA GLU A 83 40.54 -10.00 21.70
C GLU A 83 41.46 -8.92 22.28
N SER A 84 40.89 -7.90 22.93
CA SER A 84 41.65 -6.82 23.57
C SER A 84 42.32 -7.29 24.88
N SER A 85 41.68 -8.18 25.63
CA SER A 85 42.21 -8.77 26.86
C SER A 85 43.33 -9.79 26.63
N CYS A 86 43.43 -10.39 25.45
CA CYS A 86 44.47 -11.38 25.11
C CYS A 86 45.81 -10.74 24.70
N CYS A 87 45.86 -9.41 24.55
CA CYS A 87 47.03 -8.65 24.13
C CYS A 87 47.77 -7.92 25.28
N GLU A 88 47.37 -8.11 26.55
CA GLU A 88 48.09 -7.66 27.76
C GLU A 88 48.85 -8.82 28.43
#